data_AF-A0AA41QJ31-F1
#
_entry.id   AF-A0AA41QJ31-F1
#
_cell.length_a   1.000
_cell.length_b   1.000
_cell.length_c   1.000
_cell.angle_alpha   90.00
_cell.angle_beta   90.00
_cell.angle_gamma   90.00
#
_symmetry.space_group_name_H-M   'P 1'
#
loop_
_entity.id
_entity.type
_entity.pdbx_description
1 polymer ?
#
loop_
_entity_poly.entity_id
_entity_poly.type
_entity_poly.pdbx_seq_one_letter_code
_entity_poly.pdbx_strand_id
1 'polypeptide(L)'
;MSDDLTLRENWTFASELVFRDEIHDDDLNYFGVPFFSAVRGEKVSLTANTTRWLHPIGWLETNVVQFTDKDHYFHDPAGRTFHLWARANTHGTGYAAIAKVVENDDGTMTTSLVKAPSGKTMTFVPCPGGQMKFHILFDEKQALFWLLSSQSTDSMTRAECLPPDRYNLPNGERHRLQLHFSKNCIDWCFAGIVSMTSSPKEARHYASMAIAGDDLVVLSRSGDERAANAHNGNFISFHRVRDFRGLVY
;
A
#
# COMPACT_ATOMS: atom_id res chain seq x y z
N MET A 1 19.74 -28.02 -2.78
CA MET A 1 18.38 -27.55 -2.48
C MET A 1 17.63 -27.47 -3.80
N SER A 2 16.38 -27.92 -3.86
CA SER A 2 15.53 -27.70 -5.03
C SER A 2 14.94 -26.30 -4.96
N ASP A 3 14.67 -25.65 -6.08
CA ASP A 3 13.95 -24.36 -6.11
C ASP A 3 12.42 -24.54 -5.94
N ASP A 4 12.01 -25.59 -5.20
CA ASP A 4 10.60 -25.89 -4.98
C ASP A 4 10.06 -24.98 -3.88
N LEU A 5 9.41 -23.89 -4.30
CA LEU A 5 8.80 -22.90 -3.41
C LEU A 5 7.63 -23.45 -2.58
N THR A 6 7.18 -24.70 -2.80
CA THR A 6 6.15 -25.34 -1.97
C THR A 6 6.71 -25.95 -0.68
N LEU A 7 8.03 -26.14 -0.60
CA LEU A 7 8.71 -26.76 0.54
C LEU A 7 9.26 -25.70 1.48
N ARG A 8 8.86 -25.73 2.76
CA ARG A 8 9.22 -24.70 3.76
C ARG A 8 10.73 -24.61 3.98
N GLU A 9 11.42 -25.73 3.93
CA GLU A 9 12.87 -25.84 4.10
C GLU A 9 13.68 -25.15 3.01
N ASN A 10 13.06 -24.82 1.87
CA ASN A 10 13.66 -24.02 0.80
C ASN A 10 13.51 -22.51 1.03
N TRP A 11 12.88 -22.08 2.13
CA TRP A 11 12.69 -20.67 2.48
C TRP A 11 13.58 -20.24 3.64
N THR A 12 14.19 -19.07 3.49
CA THR A 12 14.72 -18.29 4.61
C THR A 12 13.64 -17.32 5.09
N PHE A 13 13.38 -17.31 6.39
CA PHE A 13 12.40 -16.41 7.00
C PHE A 13 13.12 -15.28 7.73
N ALA A 14 12.69 -14.04 7.48
CA ALA A 14 13.11 -12.91 8.29
C ALA A 14 12.46 -12.97 9.69
N SER A 15 13.12 -12.34 10.67
CA SER A 15 12.57 -12.19 12.01
C SER A 15 11.21 -11.48 11.97
N GLU A 16 10.32 -11.84 12.89
CA GLU A 16 9.00 -11.21 12.98
C GLU A 16 9.10 -9.77 13.49
N LEU A 17 8.22 -8.90 12.98
CA LEU A 17 8.02 -7.54 13.47
C LEU A 17 6.51 -7.31 13.60
N VAL A 18 6.04 -7.09 14.83
CA VAL A 18 4.60 -7.04 15.13
C VAL A 18 4.18 -5.62 15.45
N PHE A 19 3.26 -5.06 14.65
CA PHE A 19 2.78 -3.69 14.81
C PHE A 19 2.38 -3.34 16.25
N ARG A 20 1.65 -4.23 16.93
CA ARG A 20 1.12 -3.97 18.27
C ARG A 20 2.20 -3.95 19.35
N ASP A 21 3.36 -4.53 19.09
CA ASP A 21 4.44 -4.61 20.05
C ASP A 21 5.43 -3.46 19.83
N GLU A 22 5.53 -2.99 18.59
CA GLU A 22 6.51 -1.97 18.17
C GLU A 22 5.99 -0.53 18.18
N ILE A 23 4.68 -0.32 17.95
CA ILE A 23 4.10 1.01 17.75
C ILE A 23 3.07 1.33 18.83
N HIS A 24 3.35 2.34 19.66
CA HIS A 24 2.41 2.86 20.65
C HIS A 24 1.65 4.08 20.11
N ASP A 25 0.36 4.17 20.43
CA ASP A 25 -0.51 5.24 19.93
C ASP A 25 -0.01 6.64 20.34
N ASP A 26 0.59 6.77 21.54
CA ASP A 26 1.16 8.03 22.04
C ASP A 26 2.34 8.55 21.19
N ASP A 27 3.01 7.66 20.45
CA ASP A 27 4.10 8.04 19.55
C ASP A 27 3.60 8.64 18.22
N LEU A 28 2.28 8.55 17.96
CA LEU A 28 1.66 8.92 16.69
C LEU A 28 0.86 10.23 16.73
N ASN A 29 0.88 10.93 17.86
CA ASN A 29 0.08 12.13 18.13
C ASN A 29 0.12 13.19 17.02
N TYR A 30 1.28 13.42 16.40
CA TYR A 30 1.44 14.46 15.37
C TYR A 30 0.99 14.04 13.96
N PHE A 31 0.64 12.77 13.75
CA PHE A 31 0.14 12.26 12.49
C PHE A 31 -1.39 12.18 12.43
N GLY A 32 -2.08 12.37 13.56
CA GLY A 32 -3.52 12.13 13.65
C GLY A 32 -3.87 10.65 13.42
N VAL A 33 -3.02 9.75 13.93
CA VAL A 33 -3.18 8.29 13.80
C VAL A 33 -3.34 7.67 15.20
N PRO A 34 -4.36 6.82 15.43
CA PRO A 34 -5.48 6.53 14.52
C PRO A 34 -6.37 7.75 14.27
N PHE A 35 -6.98 7.84 13.08
CA PHE A 35 -7.90 8.95 12.78
C PHE A 35 -9.21 8.86 13.58
N PHE A 36 -9.69 7.65 13.89
CA PHE A 36 -10.83 7.43 14.78
C PHE A 36 -10.37 6.72 16.05
N SER A 37 -10.91 7.13 17.20
CA SER A 37 -10.64 6.46 18.48
C SER A 37 -11.22 5.03 18.46
N ALA A 38 -10.36 4.04 18.67
CA ALA A 38 -10.72 2.63 18.76
C ALA A 38 -10.05 2.01 19.98
N VAL A 39 -10.70 1.05 20.63
CA VAL A 39 -10.00 0.17 21.57
C VAL A 39 -9.02 -0.69 20.78
N ARG A 40 -7.74 -0.69 21.19
CA ARG A 40 -6.67 -1.41 20.50
C ARG A 40 -6.99 -2.90 20.42
N GLY A 41 -6.99 -3.44 19.21
CA GLY A 41 -7.22 -4.87 18.96
C GLY A 41 -8.69 -5.28 18.80
N GLU A 42 -9.64 -4.35 18.96
CA GLU A 42 -11.07 -4.65 18.80
C GLU A 42 -11.67 -4.00 17.55
N LYS A 43 -12.68 -4.66 16.98
CA LYS A 43 -13.50 -4.12 15.90
C LYS A 43 -14.67 -3.35 16.49
N VAL A 44 -14.74 -2.04 16.24
CA VAL A 44 -15.75 -1.15 16.85
C VAL A 44 -16.68 -0.59 15.78
N SER A 45 -17.98 -0.41 16.07
CA SER A 45 -18.88 0.32 15.17
C SER A 45 -18.72 1.82 15.38
N LEU A 46 -18.53 2.60 14.31
CA LEU A 46 -18.31 4.05 14.44
C LEU A 46 -19.57 4.86 14.73
N THR A 47 -20.75 4.29 14.48
CA THR A 47 -22.01 4.99 14.67
C THR A 47 -23.05 4.00 15.19
N ALA A 48 -23.93 4.43 16.09
CA ALA A 48 -24.88 3.58 16.79
C ALA A 48 -25.80 2.71 15.87
N ASN A 49 -25.97 3.08 14.58
CA ASN A 49 -26.93 2.48 13.66
C ASN A 49 -26.34 2.05 12.28
N THR A 50 -25.06 1.70 12.13
CA THR A 50 -24.51 1.41 10.78
C THR A 50 -23.72 0.10 10.60
N THR A 51 -23.56 -0.25 9.32
CA THR A 51 -22.63 -1.24 8.75
C THR A 51 -21.18 -0.74 8.68
N ARG A 52 -20.85 0.40 9.32
CA ARG A 52 -19.54 1.07 9.28
C ARG A 52 -18.68 0.60 10.45
N TRP A 53 -17.80 -0.35 10.16
CA TRP A 53 -16.88 -0.98 11.09
C TRP A 53 -15.47 -0.40 11.05
N LEU A 54 -14.94 -0.11 12.22
CA LEU A 54 -13.55 0.22 12.46
C LEU A 54 -12.75 -1.06 12.70
N HIS A 55 -11.76 -1.35 11.86
CA HIS A 55 -10.80 -2.42 12.11
C HIS A 55 -9.58 -1.87 12.87
N PRO A 56 -8.93 -2.64 13.75
CA PRO A 56 -7.72 -2.20 14.45
C PRO A 56 -6.66 -1.67 13.50
N ILE A 57 -5.93 -0.63 13.92
CA ILE A 57 -4.82 -0.11 13.13
C ILE A 57 -3.70 -1.14 13.01
N GLY A 58 -2.93 -1.04 11.92
CA GLY A 58 -1.78 -1.90 11.70
C GLY A 58 -1.32 -1.95 10.26
N TRP A 59 -0.40 -2.88 10.02
CA TRP A 59 0.21 -3.16 8.72
C TRP A 59 -0.48 -4.34 8.05
N LEU A 60 -0.68 -4.28 6.74
CA LEU A 60 -1.33 -5.32 5.95
C LEU A 60 -0.48 -5.71 4.74
N GLU A 61 -1.06 -5.73 3.54
CA GLU A 61 -0.39 -6.20 2.32
C GLU A 61 0.92 -5.43 2.05
N THR A 62 2.02 -6.14 1.81
CA THR A 62 3.38 -5.57 1.78
C THR A 62 4.06 -5.75 0.42
N ASN A 63 4.71 -4.69 -0.05
CA ASN A 63 5.62 -4.69 -1.19
C ASN A 63 7.07 -4.72 -0.68
N VAL A 64 7.96 -5.42 -1.39
CA VAL A 64 9.40 -5.43 -1.11
C VAL A 64 10.09 -4.54 -2.15
N VAL A 65 10.92 -3.62 -1.68
CA VAL A 65 11.65 -2.67 -2.51
C VAL A 65 13.10 -2.62 -2.06
N GLN A 66 14.02 -2.55 -3.02
CA GLN A 66 15.43 -2.28 -2.77
C GLN A 66 15.81 -0.93 -3.39
N PHE A 67 16.56 -0.12 -2.65
CA PHE A 67 17.08 1.15 -3.15
C PHE A 67 18.47 0.94 -3.72
N THR A 68 18.60 1.07 -5.04
CA THR A 68 19.85 0.84 -5.78
C THR A 68 20.54 2.14 -6.21
N ASP A 69 19.88 3.28 -6.09
CA ASP A 69 20.50 4.59 -6.32
C ASP A 69 21.50 4.90 -5.20
N LYS A 70 22.80 4.95 -5.54
CA LYS A 70 23.90 5.22 -4.61
C LYS A 70 23.77 6.54 -3.83
N ASP A 71 23.02 7.49 -4.36
CA ASP A 71 22.84 8.82 -3.76
C ASP A 71 21.56 8.87 -2.88
N HIS A 72 20.83 7.76 -2.76
CA HIS A 72 19.66 7.62 -1.89
C HIS A 72 20.05 7.37 -0.42
N TYR A 73 19.40 8.06 0.53
CA TYR A 73 19.69 7.90 1.97
C TYR A 73 19.57 6.48 2.52
N PHE A 74 18.73 5.66 1.88
CA PHE A 74 18.48 4.27 2.28
C PHE A 74 19.17 3.24 1.38
N HIS A 75 20.08 3.69 0.52
CA HIS A 75 20.90 2.78 -0.28
C HIS A 75 21.87 2.01 0.61
N ASP A 76 21.89 0.70 0.40
CA ASP A 76 22.85 -0.20 1.01
C ASP A 76 23.82 -0.70 -0.07
N PRO A 77 25.10 -0.28 -0.04
CA PRO A 77 26.08 -0.69 -1.05
C PRO A 77 26.38 -2.19 -1.04
N ALA A 78 26.05 -2.92 0.04
CA ALA A 78 26.18 -4.36 0.08
C ALA A 78 25.00 -5.09 -0.61
N GLY A 79 23.91 -4.38 -0.91
CA GLY A 79 22.73 -4.96 -1.54
C GLY A 79 21.95 -5.93 -0.64
N ARG A 80 22.10 -5.82 0.69
CA ARG A 80 21.51 -6.74 1.68
C ARG A 80 20.32 -6.17 2.43
N THR A 81 20.01 -4.89 2.19
CA THR A 81 18.87 -4.22 2.79
C THR A 81 17.70 -4.17 1.82
N PHE A 82 16.58 -4.72 2.27
CA PHE A 82 15.29 -4.65 1.63
C PHE A 82 14.37 -3.80 2.49
N HIS A 83 13.50 -3.04 1.86
CA HIS A 83 12.54 -2.20 2.56
C HIS A 83 11.12 -2.67 2.24
N LEU A 84 10.24 -2.59 3.23
CA LEU A 84 8.88 -3.12 3.21
C LEU A 84 7.89 -1.96 3.17
N TRP A 85 7.13 -1.81 2.08
CA TRP A 85 6.02 -0.85 1.97
C TRP A 85 4.72 -1.61 2.21
N ALA A 86 4.20 -1.48 3.42
CA ALA A 86 2.95 -2.11 3.80
C ALA A 86 1.78 -1.12 3.67
N ARG A 87 0.62 -1.64 3.26
CA ARG A 87 -0.64 -0.94 3.44
C ARG A 87 -0.80 -0.56 4.91
N ALA A 88 -1.08 0.71 5.17
CA ALA A 88 -1.28 1.22 6.52
C ALA A 88 -2.77 1.43 6.81
N ASN A 89 -3.35 0.60 7.68
CA ASN A 89 -4.67 0.90 8.22
C ASN A 89 -4.52 1.92 9.36
N THR A 90 -4.51 3.21 9.02
CA THR A 90 -4.45 4.32 9.99
C THR A 90 -5.81 4.97 10.23
N HIS A 91 -6.85 4.47 9.56
CA HIS A 91 -8.17 5.09 9.36
C HIS A 91 -8.15 6.41 8.58
N GLY A 92 -6.98 6.93 8.22
CA GLY A 92 -6.79 8.02 7.29
C GLY A 92 -6.37 7.54 5.89
N THR A 93 -5.88 8.46 5.07
CA THR A 93 -5.37 8.23 3.71
C THR A 93 -3.97 8.80 3.55
N GLY A 94 -3.23 8.34 2.53
CA GLY A 94 -2.00 9.01 2.09
C GLY A 94 -0.71 8.55 2.78
N TYR A 95 -0.79 7.55 3.67
CA TYR A 95 0.38 6.92 4.28
C TYR A 95 0.45 5.44 3.92
N ALA A 96 1.66 4.96 3.65
CA ALA A 96 2.03 3.56 3.76
C ALA A 96 2.90 3.39 5.02
N ALA A 97 3.00 2.17 5.53
CA ALA A 97 3.93 1.84 6.59
C ALA A 97 5.26 1.39 5.99
N ILE A 98 6.36 1.71 6.68
CA ILE A 98 7.71 1.34 6.26
C ILE A 98 8.45 0.55 7.35
N ALA A 99 9.07 -0.54 6.93
CA ALA A 99 10.05 -1.28 7.71
C ALA A 99 11.21 -1.68 6.80
N LYS A 100 12.25 -2.30 7.36
CA LYS A 100 13.35 -2.89 6.59
C LYS A 100 13.69 -4.29 7.06
N VAL A 101 14.25 -5.07 6.16
CA VAL A 101 14.86 -6.37 6.40
C VAL A 101 16.31 -6.27 5.97
N VAL A 102 17.22 -6.71 6.84
CA VAL A 102 18.66 -6.79 6.53
C VAL A 102 19.06 -8.24 6.54
N GLU A 103 19.70 -8.71 5.47
CA GLU A 103 20.37 -10.00 5.42
C GLU A 103 21.74 -9.92 6.12
N ASN A 104 21.94 -10.79 7.10
CA ASN A 104 23.15 -10.89 7.91
C ASN A 104 24.21 -11.75 7.21
N ASP A 105 25.46 -11.71 7.69
CA ASP A 105 26.57 -12.51 7.13
C ASP A 105 26.34 -14.03 7.17
N ASP A 106 25.53 -14.50 8.12
CA ASP A 106 25.16 -15.91 8.28
C ASP A 106 23.93 -16.33 7.44
N GLY A 107 23.39 -15.42 6.62
CA GLY A 107 22.20 -15.64 5.79
C GLY A 107 20.87 -15.53 6.55
N THR A 108 20.88 -15.28 7.87
CA THR A 108 19.66 -14.93 8.59
C THR A 108 19.19 -13.53 8.20
N MET A 109 17.90 -13.24 8.36
CA MET A 109 17.31 -11.95 7.99
C MET A 109 16.65 -11.29 9.20
N THR A 110 16.96 -10.02 9.45
CA THR A 110 16.43 -9.26 10.59
C THR A 110 15.52 -8.14 10.13
N THR A 111 14.26 -8.19 10.53
CA THR A 111 13.26 -7.15 10.31
C THR A 111 13.30 -6.09 11.41
N SER A 112 13.26 -4.81 11.04
CA SER A 112 13.25 -3.69 11.99
C SER A 112 12.59 -2.44 11.39
N LEU A 113 12.23 -1.46 12.22
CA LEU A 113 11.76 -0.16 11.74
C LEU A 113 12.90 0.66 11.10
N VAL A 114 12.54 1.48 10.11
CA VAL A 114 13.49 2.36 9.43
C VAL A 114 13.85 3.54 10.33
N LYS A 115 15.09 4.02 10.24
CA LYS A 115 15.56 5.25 10.89
C LYS A 115 15.78 6.32 9.83
N ALA A 116 15.24 7.52 10.07
CA ALA A 116 15.59 8.70 9.29
C ALA A 116 17.07 9.06 9.52
N PRO A 117 17.69 9.90 8.66
CA PRO A 117 19.04 10.42 8.88
C PRO A 117 19.24 11.12 10.24
N SER A 118 18.16 11.67 10.81
CA SER A 118 18.15 12.27 12.16
C SER A 118 18.18 11.25 13.32
N GLY A 119 18.12 9.95 13.03
CA GLY A 119 17.99 8.88 14.02
C GLY A 119 16.57 8.63 14.51
N LYS A 120 15.58 9.45 14.11
CA LYS A 120 14.17 9.24 14.46
C LYS A 120 13.61 8.01 13.76
N THR A 121 12.76 7.26 14.45
CA THR A 121 12.02 6.13 13.88
C THR A 121 11.02 6.62 12.84
N MET A 122 10.98 5.94 11.69
CA MET A 122 9.98 6.14 10.66
C MET A 122 9.03 4.94 10.63
N THR A 123 7.77 5.18 10.98
CA THR A 123 6.70 4.18 10.93
C THR A 123 5.86 4.32 9.67
N PHE A 124 5.65 5.56 9.21
CA PHE A 124 4.85 5.88 8.05
C PHE A 124 5.64 6.73 7.05
N VAL A 125 5.33 6.55 5.77
CA VAL A 125 5.84 7.35 4.66
C VAL A 125 4.68 7.84 3.81
N PRO A 126 4.75 9.08 3.28
CA PRO A 126 3.77 9.56 2.30
C PRO A 126 3.68 8.58 1.13
N CYS A 127 2.47 8.12 0.84
CA CYS A 127 2.21 7.18 -0.24
C CYS A 127 0.77 7.38 -0.75
N PRO A 128 0.59 7.91 -1.98
CA PRO A 128 -0.72 8.07 -2.57
C PRO A 128 -1.48 6.73 -2.59
N GLY A 129 -2.62 6.67 -1.89
CA GLY A 129 -3.43 5.46 -1.79
C GLY A 129 -2.89 4.37 -0.85
N GLY A 130 -1.87 4.66 -0.04
CA GLY A 130 -1.21 3.72 0.88
C GLY A 130 -2.12 3.09 1.94
N GLN A 131 -3.32 3.63 2.15
CA GLN A 131 -4.32 3.08 3.06
C GLN A 131 -5.04 1.84 2.50
N MET A 132 -5.03 1.64 1.18
CA MET A 132 -5.59 0.48 0.48
C MET A 132 -4.46 -0.39 -0.08
N LYS A 133 -4.76 -1.60 -0.59
CA LYS A 133 -3.72 -2.39 -1.29
C LYS A 133 -3.22 -1.58 -2.48
N PHE A 134 -1.90 -1.44 -2.57
CA PHE A 134 -1.17 -0.85 -3.70
C PHE A 134 -0.08 -1.81 -4.18
N HIS A 135 0.44 -1.56 -5.36
CA HIS A 135 1.52 -2.33 -5.96
C HIS A 135 2.63 -1.38 -6.43
N ILE A 136 3.87 -1.68 -6.04
CA ILE A 136 5.07 -0.99 -6.51
C ILE A 136 5.79 -1.90 -7.51
N LEU A 137 6.17 -1.34 -8.66
CA LEU A 137 6.92 -2.06 -9.69
C LEU A 137 8.13 -1.21 -10.10
N PHE A 138 9.32 -1.80 -10.09
CA PHE A 138 10.51 -1.14 -10.61
C PHE A 138 10.64 -1.36 -12.12
N ASP A 139 10.87 -0.27 -12.86
CA ASP A 139 11.20 -0.29 -14.28
C ASP A 139 12.70 -0.09 -14.47
N GLU A 140 13.40 -1.18 -14.77
CA GLU A 140 14.85 -1.18 -14.98
C GLU A 140 15.29 -0.29 -16.15
N LYS A 141 14.45 -0.12 -17.19
CA LYS A 141 14.83 0.67 -18.37
C LYS A 141 14.98 2.16 -18.07
N GLN A 142 14.13 2.71 -17.21
CA GLN A 142 14.17 4.13 -16.81
C GLN A 142 14.72 4.33 -15.39
N ALA A 143 15.00 3.25 -14.67
CA ALA A 143 15.34 3.26 -13.25
C ALA A 143 14.29 4.04 -12.42
N LEU A 144 13.01 3.75 -12.66
CA LEU A 144 11.87 4.39 -11.98
C LEU A 144 11.00 3.37 -11.26
N PHE A 145 10.39 3.80 -10.16
CA PHE A 145 9.33 3.07 -9.48
C PHE A 145 7.98 3.53 -10.01
N TRP A 146 7.10 2.58 -10.28
CA TRP A 146 5.69 2.80 -10.60
C TRP A 146 4.84 2.39 -9.41
N LEU A 147 3.86 3.23 -9.05
CA LEU A 147 2.90 2.96 -7.97
C LEU A 147 1.49 2.92 -8.54
N LEU A 148 0.84 1.77 -8.37
CA LEU A 148 -0.56 1.56 -8.70
C LEU A 148 -1.37 1.48 -7.41
N SER A 149 -2.30 2.42 -7.21
CA SER A 149 -3.03 2.54 -5.94
C SER A 149 -4.47 3.04 -6.12
N SER A 150 -5.27 2.97 -5.05
CA SER A 150 -6.62 3.54 -5.05
C SER A 150 -6.56 5.06 -4.79
N GLN A 151 -7.25 5.83 -5.62
CA GLN A 151 -7.41 7.27 -5.41
C GLN A 151 -8.58 7.54 -4.45
N SER A 152 -8.31 8.28 -3.38
CA SER A 152 -9.35 8.87 -2.53
C SER A 152 -9.66 10.29 -2.99
N THR A 153 -10.92 10.69 -2.92
CA THR A 153 -11.42 11.99 -3.37
C THR A 153 -12.15 12.76 -2.27
N ASP A 154 -12.70 12.06 -1.27
CA ASP A 154 -13.53 12.64 -0.21
C ASP A 154 -13.33 11.92 1.15
N SER A 155 -12.09 11.53 1.48
CA SER A 155 -11.77 10.78 2.72
C SER A 155 -12.00 11.56 4.02
N MET A 156 -12.31 12.85 3.94
CA MET A 156 -12.69 13.70 5.08
C MET A 156 -14.21 13.85 5.22
N THR A 157 -15.01 13.18 4.39
CA THR A 157 -16.47 13.13 4.57
C THR A 157 -16.79 12.41 5.87
N ARG A 158 -17.63 13.02 6.71
CA ARG A 158 -18.15 12.40 7.94
C ARG A 158 -18.78 11.03 7.63
N ALA A 159 -18.51 10.02 8.45
CA ALA A 159 -18.88 8.63 8.17
C ALA A 159 -20.40 8.44 7.98
N GLU A 160 -21.20 9.22 8.72
CA GLU A 160 -22.67 9.29 8.66
C GLU A 160 -23.21 10.01 7.41
N CYS A 161 -22.37 10.76 6.70
CA CYS A 161 -22.72 11.44 5.45
C CYS A 161 -22.31 10.64 4.20
N LEU A 162 -21.64 9.50 4.36
CA LEU A 162 -21.24 8.66 3.23
C LEU A 162 -22.46 8.01 2.57
N PRO A 163 -22.49 7.91 1.22
CA PRO A 163 -23.59 7.27 0.53
C PRO A 163 -23.70 5.78 0.91
N PRO A 164 -24.90 5.17 0.81
CA PRO A 164 -25.13 3.78 1.20
C PRO A 164 -24.16 2.78 0.56
N ASP A 165 -23.83 2.99 -0.72
CA ASP A 165 -22.95 2.13 -1.51
C ASP A 165 -21.46 2.34 -1.23
N ARG A 166 -21.07 3.34 -0.44
CA ARG A 166 -19.69 3.48 0.01
C ARG A 166 -19.36 2.27 0.89
N TYR A 167 -18.17 1.69 0.75
CA TYR A 167 -17.77 0.62 1.65
C TYR A 167 -17.12 1.17 2.91
N ASN A 168 -17.72 0.86 4.04
CA ASN A 168 -17.13 1.08 5.35
C ASN A 168 -16.72 2.55 5.57
N LEU A 169 -15.47 2.83 5.96
CA LEU A 169 -14.96 4.15 6.33
C LEU A 169 -14.69 5.09 5.14
N PRO A 170 -14.61 6.42 5.35
CA PRO A 170 -14.32 7.39 4.30
C PRO A 170 -13.03 7.10 3.52
N ASN A 171 -11.99 6.62 4.22
CA ASN A 171 -10.71 6.24 3.64
C ASN A 171 -10.74 4.97 2.76
N GLY A 172 -11.89 4.30 2.68
CA GLY A 172 -12.12 3.06 1.94
C GLY A 172 -12.62 3.23 0.51
N GLU A 173 -12.37 4.36 -0.14
CA GLU A 173 -12.70 4.58 -1.56
C GLU A 173 -11.91 3.62 -2.47
N ARG A 174 -12.61 3.01 -3.43
CA ARG A 174 -12.08 1.87 -4.19
C ARG A 174 -12.37 1.92 -5.68
N HIS A 175 -13.14 2.89 -6.15
CA HIS A 175 -13.71 2.90 -7.49
C HIS A 175 -12.85 3.67 -8.51
N ARG A 176 -11.64 4.06 -8.10
CA ARG A 176 -10.68 4.86 -8.88
C ARG A 176 -9.28 4.29 -8.70
N LEU A 177 -8.67 3.85 -9.79
CA LEU A 177 -7.33 3.28 -9.84
C LEU A 177 -6.40 4.31 -10.49
N GLN A 178 -5.36 4.73 -9.78
CA GLN A 178 -4.41 5.75 -10.21
C GLN A 178 -2.99 5.19 -10.35
N LEU A 179 -2.21 5.82 -11.21
CA LEU A 179 -0.82 5.50 -11.48
C LEU A 179 0.07 6.70 -11.13
N HIS A 180 1.19 6.42 -10.47
CA HIS A 180 2.26 7.36 -10.19
C HIS A 180 3.60 6.79 -10.63
N PHE A 181 4.59 7.66 -10.82
CA PHE A 181 5.99 7.28 -10.96
C PHE A 181 6.85 8.00 -9.91
N SER A 182 8.03 7.46 -9.60
CA SER A 182 8.98 8.03 -8.66
C SER A 182 10.41 7.63 -9.02
N LYS A 183 11.38 8.53 -8.84
CA LYS A 183 12.81 8.21 -8.95
C LYS A 183 13.37 7.52 -7.71
N ASN A 184 12.78 7.79 -6.55
CA ASN A 184 13.33 7.38 -5.26
C ASN A 184 12.34 6.57 -4.40
N CYS A 185 11.17 6.20 -4.93
CA CYS A 185 10.11 5.47 -4.21
C CYS A 185 9.58 6.19 -2.95
N ILE A 186 9.85 7.50 -2.82
CA ILE A 186 9.39 8.37 -1.73
C ILE A 186 8.54 9.50 -2.32
N ASP A 187 9.08 10.20 -3.32
CA ASP A 187 8.44 11.34 -3.98
C ASP A 187 7.67 10.85 -5.21
N TRP A 188 6.34 10.84 -5.12
CA TRP A 188 5.46 10.29 -6.15
C TRP A 188 4.87 11.38 -7.05
N CYS A 189 5.08 11.27 -8.35
CA CYS A 189 4.50 12.11 -9.39
C CYS A 189 3.28 11.43 -10.01
N PHE A 190 2.18 12.15 -10.17
CA PHE A 190 0.94 11.60 -10.75
C PHE A 190 1.10 11.38 -12.25
N ALA A 191 0.83 10.15 -12.72
CA ALA A 191 0.90 9.79 -14.14
C ALA A 191 -0.47 9.78 -14.81
N GLY A 192 -1.52 9.35 -14.09
CA GLY A 192 -2.88 9.28 -14.65
C GLY A 192 -3.84 8.36 -13.90
N ILE A 193 -5.09 8.33 -14.36
CA ILE A 193 -6.12 7.38 -13.90
C ILE A 193 -6.14 6.19 -14.86
N VAL A 194 -5.92 4.98 -14.34
CA VAL A 194 -5.94 3.74 -15.13
C VAL A 194 -7.37 3.28 -15.40
N SER A 195 -8.23 3.35 -14.38
CA SER A 195 -9.64 2.97 -14.49
C SER A 195 -10.44 3.69 -13.42
N MET A 196 -11.66 4.10 -13.76
CA MET A 196 -12.62 4.65 -12.81
C MET A 196 -14.04 4.27 -13.20
N THR A 197 -14.93 4.24 -12.22
CA THR A 197 -16.38 4.14 -12.41
C THR A 197 -17.09 5.33 -11.77
N SER A 198 -18.39 5.46 -12.01
CA SER A 198 -19.22 6.49 -11.39
C SER A 198 -19.77 6.07 -10.02
N SER A 199 -19.88 4.77 -9.77
CA SER A 199 -20.47 4.24 -8.53
C SER A 199 -19.41 3.77 -7.54
N PRO A 200 -19.47 4.18 -6.26
CA PRO A 200 -18.60 3.65 -5.22
C PRO A 200 -18.68 2.14 -5.04
N LYS A 201 -19.81 1.51 -5.41
CA LYS A 201 -20.01 0.05 -5.37
C LYS A 201 -19.12 -0.69 -6.37
N GLU A 202 -18.81 -0.05 -7.49
CA GLU A 202 -18.12 -0.64 -8.64
C GLU A 202 -16.61 -0.47 -8.52
N ALA A 203 -16.01 -1.19 -7.57
CA ALA A 203 -14.58 -1.06 -7.26
C ALA A 203 -13.66 -1.37 -8.46
N ARG A 204 -12.47 -0.79 -8.42
CA ARG A 204 -11.28 -1.00 -9.27
C ARG A 204 -10.06 -1.07 -8.35
N HIS A 205 -9.98 -2.10 -7.49
CA HIS A 205 -8.98 -2.15 -6.42
C HIS A 205 -8.16 -3.44 -6.40
N TYR A 206 -7.27 -3.58 -5.41
CA TYR A 206 -6.38 -4.73 -5.21
C TYR A 206 -5.59 -5.10 -6.46
N ALA A 207 -5.31 -4.09 -7.29
CA ALA A 207 -4.70 -4.31 -8.57
C ALA A 207 -3.22 -4.65 -8.42
N SER A 208 -2.70 -5.34 -9.42
CA SER A 208 -1.28 -5.61 -9.62
C SER A 208 -0.95 -5.31 -11.08
N MET A 209 0.31 -4.97 -11.34
CA MET A 209 0.79 -4.59 -12.68
C MET A 209 2.05 -5.33 -13.05
N ALA A 210 2.30 -5.45 -14.34
CA ALA A 210 3.53 -5.98 -14.91
C ALA A 210 3.90 -5.20 -16.18
N ILE A 211 5.19 -5.13 -16.50
CA ILE A 211 5.69 -4.55 -17.74
C ILE A 211 5.58 -5.61 -18.84
N ALA A 212 4.95 -5.26 -19.96
CA ALA A 212 4.82 -6.07 -21.16
C ALA A 212 5.39 -5.30 -22.35
N GLY A 213 6.71 -5.39 -22.55
CA GLY A 213 7.43 -4.62 -23.56
C GLY A 213 7.42 -3.12 -23.23
N ASP A 214 6.76 -2.34 -24.08
CA ASP A 214 6.62 -0.89 -23.91
C ASP A 214 5.32 -0.50 -23.21
N ASP A 215 4.46 -1.49 -22.91
CA ASP A 215 3.20 -1.29 -22.23
C ASP A 215 3.27 -1.73 -20.76
N LEU A 216 2.38 -1.18 -19.95
CA LEU A 216 2.09 -1.65 -18.60
C LEU A 216 0.73 -2.35 -18.62
N VAL A 217 0.68 -3.60 -18.17
CA VAL A 217 -0.55 -4.38 -18.05
C VAL A 217 -0.99 -4.44 -16.59
N VAL A 218 -2.29 -4.34 -16.35
CA VAL A 218 -2.88 -4.25 -15.01
C VAL A 218 -4.05 -5.22 -14.88
N LEU A 219 -4.07 -6.00 -13.80
CA LEU A 219 -5.22 -6.80 -13.39
C LEU A 219 -5.79 -6.24 -12.09
N SER A 220 -7.12 -6.07 -12.03
CA SER A 220 -7.79 -5.51 -10.85
C SER A 220 -9.03 -6.30 -10.45
N ARG A 221 -9.17 -6.58 -9.14
CA ARG A 221 -10.44 -7.06 -8.58
C ARG A 221 -11.49 -5.96 -8.71
N SER A 222 -12.53 -6.26 -9.46
CA SER A 222 -13.49 -5.26 -9.93
C SER A 222 -14.93 -5.64 -9.66
N GLY A 223 -15.80 -4.63 -9.66
CA GLY A 223 -17.24 -4.79 -9.49
C GLY A 223 -18.03 -4.02 -10.54
N ASP A 224 -19.21 -4.51 -10.89
CA ASP A 224 -20.26 -3.81 -11.64
C ASP A 224 -21.50 -3.67 -10.74
N GLU A 225 -22.65 -3.27 -11.29
CA GLU A 225 -23.90 -3.11 -10.55
C GLU A 225 -24.35 -4.39 -9.83
N ARG A 226 -23.89 -5.56 -10.26
CA ARG A 226 -24.18 -6.89 -9.69
C ARG A 226 -23.20 -7.30 -8.60
N ALA A 227 -22.15 -6.52 -8.34
CA ALA A 227 -21.23 -6.77 -7.23
C ALA A 227 -21.98 -6.81 -5.90
N ALA A 228 -21.47 -7.61 -4.94
CA ALA A 228 -22.08 -7.66 -3.62
C ALA A 228 -21.91 -6.34 -2.86
N ASN A 229 -20.71 -5.74 -2.95
CA ASN A 229 -20.38 -4.40 -2.47
C ASN A 229 -18.99 -3.99 -3.00
N ALA A 230 -18.53 -2.77 -2.68
CA ALA A 230 -17.22 -2.30 -3.15
C ALA A 230 -16.02 -3.10 -2.60
N HIS A 231 -16.17 -3.88 -1.53
CA HIS A 231 -15.13 -4.79 -1.08
C HIS A 231 -15.16 -6.11 -1.86
N ASN A 232 -16.35 -6.66 -2.06
CA ASN A 232 -16.60 -7.96 -2.69
C ASN A 232 -17.10 -7.75 -4.14
N GLY A 233 -16.14 -7.54 -5.05
CA GLY A 233 -16.37 -7.49 -6.49
C GLY A 233 -16.74 -8.86 -7.09
N ASN A 234 -17.16 -8.87 -8.35
CA ASN A 234 -17.68 -10.03 -9.06
C ASN A 234 -16.91 -10.40 -10.35
N PHE A 235 -15.88 -9.64 -10.73
CA PHE A 235 -15.00 -10.00 -11.85
C PHE A 235 -13.58 -9.45 -11.70
N ILE A 236 -12.68 -9.86 -12.61
CA ILE A 236 -11.34 -9.28 -12.76
C ILE A 236 -11.32 -8.46 -14.04
N SER A 237 -10.91 -7.21 -13.96
CA SER A 237 -10.67 -6.36 -15.15
C SER A 237 -9.21 -6.41 -15.55
N PHE A 238 -8.96 -6.32 -16.86
CA PHE A 238 -7.64 -6.19 -17.46
C PHE A 238 -7.52 -4.83 -18.15
N HIS A 239 -6.45 -4.10 -17.87
CA HIS A 239 -6.15 -2.80 -18.48
C HIS A 239 -4.75 -2.82 -19.07
N ARG A 240 -4.55 -2.02 -20.11
CA ARG A 240 -3.25 -1.81 -20.74
C ARG A 240 -3.00 -0.32 -20.88
N VAL A 241 -1.97 0.17 -20.20
CA VAL A 241 -1.45 1.53 -20.37
C VAL A 241 -0.37 1.44 -21.43
N ARG A 242 -0.69 1.91 -22.63
CA ARG A 242 0.24 1.86 -23.77
C ARG A 242 1.34 2.89 -23.60
N ASP A 243 2.57 2.53 -23.97
CA ASP A 243 3.72 3.43 -23.92
C ASP A 243 3.82 4.20 -22.58
N PHE A 244 3.66 3.47 -21.48
CA PHE A 244 3.49 4.06 -20.14
C PHE A 244 4.69 4.94 -19.72
N ARG A 245 5.87 4.65 -20.28
CA ARG A 245 7.10 5.41 -20.07
C ARG A 245 7.03 6.83 -20.63
N GLY A 246 6.18 7.06 -21.64
CA GLY A 246 5.88 8.39 -22.16
C GLY A 246 5.05 9.29 -21.22
N LEU A 247 4.58 8.76 -20.08
CA LEU A 247 3.86 9.53 -19.06
C LEU A 247 4.78 10.28 -18.08
N VAL A 248 6.10 10.02 -18.14
CA VAL A 248 7.09 10.66 -17.28
C VAL A 248 7.42 12.06 -17.82
N TYR A 249 7.44 13.07 -16.94
CA TYR A 249 7.67 14.48 -17.27
C TYR A 249 8.75 15.14 -16.40
#